data_AF-A0A812TEJ8-F1
#
_entry.id   AF-A0A812TEJ8-F1
#
_cell.length_a   1.000
_cell.length_b   1.000
_cell.length_c   1.000
_cell.angle_alpha   90.00
_cell.angle_beta   90.00
_cell.angle_gamma   90.00
#
_symmetry.space_group_name_H-M   'P 1'
#
loop_
_entity.id
_entity.type
_entity.pdbx_description
1 polymer ?
#
loop_
_entity_poly.entity_id
_entity_poly.type
_entity_poly.pdbx_seq_one_letter_code
_entity_poly.pdbx_strand_id
1 'polypeptide(L)'
;MPDDELFSLAKAGKLRDKAVLKQQFDRMLHDPRAEKFSSEFPRQWLQLHKLGMFPPDKTLYPDYDSHLERSMQGETTAFFAEVLNQNLSLSEFLDSDWTMVNPRLAMHYAISDIEKDEFQRVSLDEEDHRGGLLTQAAILSLTSDGTRHRPVHRGVWVMESIFGKSPPPPPANVDPIEPNPVDSPKATIRMKLEAHKHDANCAACHRKIDPLGLAFDNFDAIGRWRTEEIVQKGTGANPKVDASGVLPDGRTFAGPKEFRQLLSSNVDQFNDTFIKKLATYTLRRTMTVDDREDLEAIAAESQASDYRVRDLLETFVLSDLFQKR
;
A
#
# COMPACT_ATOMS: atom_id res chain seq x y z
N MET A 1 -2.95 -19.88 -18.87
CA MET A 1 -2.25 -21.02 -19.50
C MET A 1 -1.23 -20.45 -20.48
N PRO A 2 -0.01 -21.00 -20.57
CA PRO A 2 0.95 -20.63 -21.61
C PRO A 2 0.37 -20.82 -23.02
N ASP A 3 0.91 -20.11 -24.00
CA ASP A 3 0.56 -20.30 -25.41
C ASP A 3 1.44 -21.37 -26.08
N ASP A 4 1.11 -21.70 -27.34
CA ASP A 4 1.76 -22.78 -28.09
C ASP A 4 3.26 -22.53 -28.33
N GLU A 5 3.68 -21.27 -28.45
CA GLU A 5 5.08 -20.89 -28.58
C GLU A 5 5.85 -21.25 -27.30
N LEU A 6 5.36 -20.85 -26.13
CA LEU A 6 5.96 -21.22 -24.85
C LEU A 6 6.00 -22.73 -24.64
N PHE A 7 4.93 -23.45 -24.99
CA PHE A 7 4.94 -24.92 -24.91
C PHE A 7 5.98 -25.54 -25.84
N SER A 8 6.16 -25.00 -27.05
CA SER A 8 7.15 -25.48 -28.00
C SER A 8 8.58 -25.22 -27.53
N LEU A 9 8.86 -24.02 -27.01
CA LEU A 9 10.15 -23.65 -26.44
C LEU A 9 10.47 -24.48 -25.18
N ALA A 10 9.48 -24.75 -24.34
CA ALA A 10 9.62 -25.61 -23.17
C ALA A 10 9.96 -27.06 -23.57
N LYS A 11 9.24 -27.64 -24.53
CA LYS A 11 9.53 -28.99 -25.06
C LYS A 11 10.93 -29.09 -25.66
N ALA A 12 11.42 -28.01 -26.28
CA ALA A 12 12.76 -27.94 -26.85
C ALA A 12 13.85 -27.61 -25.81
N GLY A 13 13.51 -27.44 -24.52
CA GLY A 13 14.46 -27.08 -23.46
C GLY A 13 15.05 -25.67 -23.57
N LYS A 14 14.50 -24.82 -24.44
CA LYS A 14 15.06 -23.50 -24.76
C LYS A 14 14.75 -22.42 -23.73
N LEU A 15 13.75 -22.62 -22.86
CA LEU A 15 13.37 -21.62 -21.84
C LEU A 15 14.41 -21.46 -20.71
N ARG A 16 15.46 -22.29 -20.67
CA ARG A 16 16.62 -22.11 -19.78
C ARG A 16 17.69 -21.19 -20.35
N ASP A 17 17.61 -20.88 -21.64
CA ASP A 17 18.46 -19.86 -22.25
C ASP A 17 17.93 -18.47 -21.86
N LYS A 18 18.74 -17.67 -21.18
CA LYS A 18 18.36 -16.33 -20.70
C LYS A 18 17.95 -15.40 -21.85
N ALA A 19 18.56 -15.52 -23.03
CA ALA A 19 18.19 -14.68 -24.18
C ALA A 19 16.80 -15.05 -24.71
N VAL A 20 16.50 -16.35 -24.79
CA VAL A 20 15.16 -16.84 -25.18
C VAL A 20 14.12 -16.43 -24.14
N LEU A 21 14.44 -16.58 -22.85
CA LEU A 21 13.52 -16.24 -21.77
C LEU A 21 13.23 -14.73 -21.75
N LYS A 22 14.24 -13.88 -21.95
CA LYS A 22 14.07 -12.44 -22.08
C LYS A 22 13.15 -12.08 -23.24
N GLN A 23 13.36 -12.67 -24.42
CA GLN A 23 12.50 -12.44 -25.58
C GLN A 23 11.04 -12.80 -25.28
N GLN A 24 10.81 -13.90 -24.56
CA GLN A 24 9.46 -14.30 -24.16
C GLN A 24 8.87 -13.39 -23.09
N PHE A 25 9.67 -12.91 -22.12
CA PHE A 25 9.24 -11.91 -21.16
C PHE A 25 8.75 -10.64 -21.86
N ASP A 26 9.57 -10.08 -22.76
CA ASP A 26 9.24 -8.88 -23.53
C ASP A 26 7.96 -9.11 -24.36
N ARG A 27 7.86 -10.24 -25.07
CA ARG A 27 6.66 -10.59 -25.85
C ARG A 27 5.41 -10.66 -24.98
N MET A 28 5.49 -11.34 -23.83
CA MET A 28 4.36 -11.54 -22.94
C MET A 28 3.93 -10.23 -22.28
N LEU A 29 4.86 -9.33 -21.95
CA LEU A 29 4.55 -8.05 -21.34
C LEU A 29 3.80 -7.10 -22.30
N HIS A 30 4.03 -7.21 -23.61
CA HIS A 30 3.30 -6.47 -24.64
C HIS A 30 1.97 -7.11 -25.06
N ASP A 31 1.68 -8.32 -24.58
CA ASP A 31 0.42 -9.00 -24.86
C ASP A 31 -0.71 -8.44 -23.97
N PRO A 32 -1.92 -8.17 -24.49
CA PRO A 32 -3.04 -7.67 -23.68
C PRO A 32 -3.35 -8.53 -22.44
N ARG A 33 -3.01 -9.83 -22.46
CA ARG A 33 -3.16 -10.72 -21.31
C ARG A 33 -2.28 -10.31 -20.12
N ALA A 34 -1.23 -9.51 -20.32
CA ALA A 34 -0.40 -8.96 -19.25
C ALA A 34 -1.16 -8.04 -18.30
N GLU A 35 -2.27 -7.43 -18.75
CA GLU A 35 -3.15 -6.60 -17.89
C GLU A 35 -3.62 -7.37 -16.65
N LYS A 36 -3.79 -8.69 -16.77
CA LYS A 36 -4.16 -9.54 -15.64
C LYS A 36 -3.08 -9.55 -14.55
N PHE A 37 -1.80 -9.49 -14.91
CA PHE A 37 -0.74 -9.35 -13.90
C PHE A 37 -0.83 -7.99 -13.20
N SER A 38 -1.00 -6.93 -14.00
CA SER A 38 -1.14 -5.55 -13.49
C SER A 38 -2.37 -5.35 -12.61
N SER A 39 -3.41 -6.18 -12.74
CA SER A 39 -4.57 -6.15 -11.85
C SER A 39 -4.43 -7.07 -10.63
N GLU A 40 -3.98 -8.32 -10.82
CA GLU A 40 -4.03 -9.35 -9.78
C GLU A 40 -2.89 -9.27 -8.77
N PHE A 41 -1.67 -8.94 -9.22
CA PHE A 41 -0.54 -8.82 -8.33
C PHE A 41 -0.74 -7.73 -7.26
N PRO A 42 -1.05 -6.47 -7.61
CA PRO A 42 -1.30 -5.44 -6.59
C PRO A 42 -2.53 -5.76 -5.72
N ARG A 43 -3.58 -6.39 -6.25
CA ARG A 43 -4.73 -6.84 -5.45
C ARG A 43 -4.33 -7.80 -4.32
N GLN A 44 -3.42 -8.74 -4.61
CA GLN A 44 -2.93 -9.70 -3.62
C GLN A 44 -1.88 -9.08 -2.69
N TRP A 45 -0.89 -8.38 -3.24
CA TRP A 45 0.17 -7.73 -2.47
C TRP A 45 -0.39 -6.73 -1.47
N LEU A 46 -1.29 -5.85 -1.91
CA LEU A 46 -1.85 -4.76 -1.10
C LEU A 46 -3.13 -5.16 -0.36
N GLN A 47 -3.54 -6.42 -0.49
CA GLN A 47 -4.69 -7.00 0.21
C GLN A 47 -6.02 -6.27 -0.12
N LEU A 48 -6.20 -5.84 -1.36
CA LEU A 48 -7.37 -5.04 -1.78
C LEU A 48 -8.71 -5.76 -1.61
N HIS A 49 -8.73 -7.08 -1.48
CA HIS A 49 -9.91 -7.85 -1.12
C HIS A 49 -10.50 -7.49 0.26
N LYS A 50 -9.73 -6.80 1.12
CA LYS A 50 -10.19 -6.29 2.41
C LYS A 50 -11.03 -5.02 2.29
N LEU A 51 -10.94 -4.30 1.17
CA LEU A 51 -11.77 -3.13 0.93
C LEU A 51 -13.24 -3.55 0.89
N GLY A 52 -14.10 -2.84 1.61
CA GLY A 52 -15.54 -3.14 1.70
C GLY A 52 -15.90 -4.24 2.73
N MET A 53 -14.93 -4.94 3.34
CA MET A 53 -15.23 -5.93 4.39
C MET A 53 -15.84 -5.29 5.65
N PHE A 54 -15.46 -4.05 5.96
CA PHE A 54 -16.07 -3.21 6.97
C PHE A 54 -16.70 -2.00 6.27
N PRO A 55 -17.95 -2.11 5.81
CA PRO A 55 -18.58 -1.05 5.01
C PRO A 55 -18.71 0.23 5.84
N PRO A 56 -18.39 1.41 5.26
CA PRO A 56 -18.58 2.69 5.92
C PRO A 56 -20.01 2.93 6.40
N ASP A 57 -20.14 3.48 7.60
CA ASP A 57 -21.42 3.86 8.16
C ASP A 57 -22.05 4.95 7.29
N LYS A 58 -23.24 4.68 6.73
CA LYS A 58 -23.92 5.60 5.79
C LYS A 58 -24.35 6.93 6.42
N THR A 59 -24.47 6.99 7.74
CA THR A 59 -24.78 8.24 8.46
C THR A 59 -23.54 9.13 8.52
N LEU A 60 -22.36 8.53 8.71
CA LEU A 60 -21.08 9.23 8.73
C LEU A 60 -20.55 9.55 7.33
N TYR A 61 -20.77 8.63 6.38
CA TYR A 61 -20.18 8.65 5.05
C TYR A 61 -21.25 8.42 3.97
N PRO A 62 -22.21 9.36 3.80
CA PRO A 62 -23.35 9.18 2.91
C PRO A 62 -22.97 9.01 1.43
N ASP A 63 -21.83 9.59 1.01
CA ASP A 63 -21.37 9.50 -0.37
C ASP A 63 -20.54 8.24 -0.66
N TYR A 64 -20.34 7.36 0.34
CA TYR A 64 -19.66 6.09 0.11
C TYR A 64 -20.62 5.07 -0.47
N ASP A 65 -20.37 4.65 -1.71
CA ASP A 65 -21.15 3.67 -2.43
C ASP A 65 -20.25 2.67 -3.18
N SER A 66 -20.87 1.66 -3.80
CA SER A 66 -20.13 0.64 -4.54
C SER A 66 -19.39 1.17 -5.77
N HIS A 67 -19.79 2.32 -6.34
CA HIS A 67 -19.09 2.93 -7.48
C HIS A 67 -17.79 3.57 -6.99
N LEU A 68 -17.83 4.29 -5.87
CA LEU A 68 -16.65 4.84 -5.24
C LEU A 68 -15.68 3.72 -4.83
N GLU A 69 -16.18 2.64 -4.23
CA GLU A 69 -15.34 1.50 -3.87
C GLU A 69 -14.64 0.87 -5.09
N ARG A 70 -15.36 0.67 -6.21
CA ARG A 70 -14.76 0.21 -7.46
C ARG A 70 -13.72 1.18 -8.00
N SER A 71 -13.99 2.48 -7.93
CA SER A 71 -13.03 3.53 -8.30
C SER A 71 -11.77 3.52 -7.44
N MET A 72 -11.90 3.32 -6.13
CA MET A 72 -10.76 3.20 -5.22
C MET A 72 -9.88 1.99 -5.58
N GLN A 73 -10.46 0.81 -5.82
CA GLN A 73 -9.67 -0.36 -6.27
C GLN A 73 -9.02 -0.12 -7.63
N GLY A 74 -9.76 0.53 -8.53
CA GLY A 74 -9.31 0.85 -9.87
C GLY A 74 -8.10 1.77 -9.88
N GLU A 75 -8.07 2.80 -9.01
CA GLU A 75 -6.90 3.67 -8.83
C GLU A 75 -5.65 2.85 -8.55
N THR A 76 -5.70 1.95 -7.54
CA THR A 76 -4.52 1.17 -7.16
C THR A 76 -4.01 0.29 -8.30
N THR A 77 -4.92 -0.38 -9.03
CA THR A 77 -4.52 -1.24 -10.15
C THR A 77 -4.04 -0.43 -11.36
N ALA A 78 -4.66 0.71 -11.66
CA ALA A 78 -4.25 1.59 -12.74
C ALA A 78 -2.90 2.25 -12.44
N PHE A 79 -2.67 2.64 -11.18
CA PHE A 79 -1.41 3.22 -10.70
C PHE A 79 -0.26 2.22 -10.87
N PHE A 80 -0.46 0.97 -10.45
CA PHE A 80 0.52 -0.09 -10.68
C PHE A 80 0.80 -0.33 -12.17
N ALA A 81 -0.26 -0.36 -12.99
CA ALA A 81 -0.11 -0.53 -14.44
C ALA A 81 0.69 0.62 -15.07
N GLU A 82 0.43 1.87 -14.66
CA GLU A 82 1.16 3.05 -15.14
C GLU A 82 2.65 3.00 -14.76
N VAL A 83 2.97 2.67 -13.50
CA VAL A 83 4.35 2.47 -13.04
C VAL A 83 5.07 1.39 -13.86
N LEU A 84 4.42 0.27 -14.14
CA LEU A 84 5.00 -0.81 -14.95
C LEU A 84 5.14 -0.44 -16.43
N ASN A 85 4.15 0.22 -17.01
CA ASN A 85 4.10 0.56 -18.44
C ASN A 85 5.05 1.70 -18.80
N GLN A 86 5.26 2.66 -17.89
CA GLN A 86 6.23 3.72 -18.06
C GLN A 86 7.63 3.36 -17.52
N ASN A 87 7.78 2.14 -16.97
CA ASN A 87 8.98 1.70 -16.28
C ASN A 87 9.48 2.73 -15.25
N LEU A 88 8.59 3.14 -14.34
CA LEU A 88 8.95 4.05 -13.25
C LEU A 88 9.64 3.30 -12.12
N SER A 89 10.27 4.06 -11.22
CA SER A 89 10.96 3.51 -10.05
C SER A 89 9.96 3.03 -9.00
N LEU A 90 10.36 2.05 -8.17
CA LEU A 90 9.60 1.63 -6.99
C LEU A 90 9.28 2.78 -6.02
N SER A 91 10.08 3.86 -6.02
CA SER A 91 9.86 5.03 -5.16
C SER A 91 8.49 5.69 -5.39
N GLU A 92 7.93 5.61 -6.61
CA GLU A 92 6.60 6.14 -6.95
C GLU A 92 5.50 5.54 -6.07
N PHE A 93 5.65 4.27 -5.66
CA PHE A 93 4.68 3.63 -4.78
C PHE A 93 4.69 4.22 -3.36
N LEU A 94 5.77 4.87 -2.95
CA LEU A 94 5.94 5.46 -1.62
C LEU A 94 5.60 6.95 -1.62
N ASP A 95 6.10 7.70 -2.59
CA ASP A 95 5.84 9.12 -2.77
C ASP A 95 5.87 9.48 -4.26
N SER A 96 4.78 10.07 -4.75
CA SER A 96 4.60 10.49 -6.14
C SER A 96 3.90 11.85 -6.18
N ASP A 97 4.16 12.63 -7.23
CA ASP A 97 3.47 13.91 -7.53
C ASP A 97 2.32 13.72 -8.53
N TRP A 98 1.83 12.49 -8.66
CA TRP A 98 0.73 12.12 -9.55
C TRP A 98 -0.05 10.92 -9.00
N THR A 99 -1.30 10.74 -9.46
CA THR A 99 -2.08 9.51 -9.25
C THR A 99 -2.95 9.19 -10.47
N MET A 100 -3.71 8.09 -10.41
CA MET A 100 -4.70 7.71 -11.40
C MET A 100 -6.10 7.99 -10.89
N VAL A 101 -6.89 8.78 -11.62
CA VAL A 101 -8.27 9.11 -11.23
C VAL A 101 -9.24 8.87 -12.37
N ASN A 102 -10.46 8.49 -12.02
CA ASN A 102 -11.63 8.60 -12.88
C ASN A 102 -12.59 9.66 -12.29
N PRO A 103 -13.68 10.06 -12.99
CA PRO A 103 -14.55 11.14 -12.53
C PRO A 103 -15.11 10.91 -11.11
N ARG A 104 -15.50 9.68 -10.79
CA ARG A 104 -16.04 9.33 -9.47
C ARG A 104 -15.02 9.51 -8.34
N LEU A 105 -13.77 9.14 -8.58
CA LEU A 105 -12.69 9.32 -7.60
C LEU A 105 -12.25 10.77 -7.50
N ALA A 106 -12.22 11.49 -8.63
CA ALA A 106 -11.90 12.91 -8.68
C ALA A 106 -12.85 13.73 -7.79
N MET A 107 -14.18 13.44 -7.86
CA MET A 107 -15.16 14.03 -6.94
C MET A 107 -14.87 13.75 -5.46
N HIS A 108 -14.39 12.54 -5.13
CA HIS A 108 -14.05 12.17 -3.76
C HIS A 108 -12.75 12.83 -3.28
N TYR A 109 -11.83 13.11 -4.21
CA TYR A 109 -10.55 13.76 -3.93
C TYR A 109 -10.61 15.28 -4.04
N ALA A 110 -11.74 15.83 -4.51
CA ALA A 110 -11.88 17.24 -4.89
C ALA A 110 -10.91 17.70 -6.00
N ILE A 111 -10.51 16.76 -6.87
CA ILE A 111 -9.73 17.04 -8.08
C ILE A 111 -10.70 17.43 -9.20
N SER A 112 -10.43 18.55 -9.87
CA SER A 112 -11.30 19.10 -10.93
C SER A 112 -10.89 18.59 -12.32
N ASP A 113 -11.72 18.91 -13.32
CA ASP A 113 -11.41 18.76 -14.76
C ASP A 113 -11.21 17.31 -15.27
N ILE A 114 -11.86 16.33 -14.64
CA ILE A 114 -11.85 14.91 -15.05
C ILE A 114 -13.17 14.56 -15.74
N GLU A 115 -13.22 14.72 -17.07
CA GLU A 115 -14.45 14.51 -17.86
C GLU A 115 -14.58 13.10 -18.45
N LYS A 116 -13.46 12.45 -18.77
CA LYS A 116 -13.48 11.12 -19.41
C LYS A 116 -13.77 10.04 -18.38
N ASP A 117 -14.71 9.14 -18.68
CA ASP A 117 -15.05 7.98 -17.85
C ASP A 117 -14.03 6.84 -18.00
N GLU A 118 -12.77 7.16 -17.73
CA GLU A 118 -11.63 6.23 -17.70
C GLU A 118 -10.63 6.70 -16.64
N PHE A 119 -9.75 5.79 -16.20
CA PHE A 119 -8.63 6.19 -15.35
C PHE A 119 -7.60 6.95 -16.18
N GLN A 120 -7.25 8.13 -15.71
CA GLN A 120 -6.20 8.95 -16.32
C GLN A 120 -5.21 9.42 -15.26
N ARG A 121 -3.96 9.57 -15.71
CA ARG A 121 -2.88 10.12 -14.88
C ARG A 121 -3.11 11.62 -14.69
N VAL A 122 -3.08 12.05 -13.43
CA VAL A 122 -3.19 13.46 -13.05
C VAL A 122 -2.01 13.85 -12.16
N SER A 123 -1.47 15.03 -12.40
CA SER A 123 -0.53 15.65 -11.46
C SER A 123 -1.26 16.05 -10.19
N LEU A 124 -0.56 16.00 -9.06
CA LEU A 124 -1.06 16.33 -7.74
C LEU A 124 -0.37 17.60 -7.25
N ASP A 125 -1.17 18.53 -6.74
CA ASP A 125 -0.70 19.70 -6.02
C ASP A 125 -0.55 19.39 -4.52
N GLU A 126 0.11 20.27 -3.78
CA GLU A 126 0.31 20.11 -2.34
C GLU A 126 -1.02 20.03 -1.55
N GLU A 127 -2.04 20.76 -2.03
CA GLU A 127 -3.38 20.82 -1.43
C GLU A 127 -4.20 19.53 -1.64
N ASP A 128 -3.81 18.68 -2.60
CA ASP A 128 -4.45 17.36 -2.75
C ASP A 128 -4.07 16.42 -1.61
N HIS A 129 -2.95 16.71 -0.94
CA HIS A 129 -2.38 15.94 0.18
C HIS A 129 -2.10 14.46 -0.15
N ARG A 130 -2.06 14.10 -1.43
CA ARG A 130 -1.88 12.73 -1.92
C ARG A 130 -0.47 12.52 -2.49
N GLY A 131 -0.20 11.28 -2.88
CA GLY A 131 1.08 10.79 -3.37
C GLY A 131 1.35 9.36 -2.89
N GLY A 132 1.75 8.50 -3.82
CA GLY A 132 2.00 7.08 -3.60
C GLY A 132 0.79 6.27 -3.12
N LEU A 133 1.01 4.98 -2.87
CA LEU A 133 -0.02 4.02 -2.45
C LEU A 133 -0.62 4.37 -1.08
N LEU A 134 0.19 4.94 -0.19
CA LEU A 134 -0.15 5.15 1.21
C LEU A 134 -1.25 6.19 1.43
N THR A 135 -1.51 7.04 0.44
CA THR A 135 -2.57 8.05 0.47
C THR A 135 -3.76 7.72 -0.42
N GLN A 136 -3.75 6.57 -1.11
CA GLN A 136 -4.90 6.12 -1.89
C GLN A 136 -6.06 5.73 -0.96
N ALA A 137 -7.27 6.13 -1.32
CA ALA A 137 -8.45 5.89 -0.49
C ALA A 137 -8.74 4.40 -0.32
N ALA A 138 -8.38 3.53 -1.26
CA ALA A 138 -8.47 2.08 -1.08
C ALA A 138 -7.69 1.62 0.17
N ILE A 139 -6.43 2.04 0.28
CA ILE A 139 -5.53 1.67 1.38
C ILE A 139 -5.99 2.29 2.70
N LEU A 140 -6.37 3.57 2.66
CA LEU A 140 -6.87 4.28 3.85
C LEU A 140 -8.18 3.67 4.36
N SER A 141 -9.06 3.20 3.48
CA SER A 141 -10.35 2.61 3.81
C SER A 141 -10.25 1.15 4.26
N LEU A 142 -9.45 0.31 3.58
CA LEU A 142 -9.28 -1.10 3.98
C LEU A 142 -8.58 -1.26 5.34
N THR A 143 -7.90 -0.20 5.81
CA THR A 143 -7.27 -0.12 7.13
C THR A 143 -8.15 0.62 8.16
N SER A 144 -9.45 0.74 7.90
CA SER A 144 -10.46 1.38 8.74
C SER A 144 -11.56 0.40 9.15
N ASP A 145 -12.47 0.79 10.05
CA ASP A 145 -13.57 -0.07 10.53
C ASP A 145 -14.97 0.37 10.04
N GLY A 146 -15.02 1.27 9.06
CA GLY A 146 -16.23 1.87 8.54
C GLY A 146 -16.80 3.03 9.37
N THR A 147 -16.38 3.22 10.62
CA THR A 147 -16.78 4.37 11.45
C THR A 147 -15.64 5.34 11.73
N ARG A 148 -14.42 4.83 11.76
CA ARG A 148 -13.18 5.59 11.96
C ARG A 148 -12.00 4.88 11.32
N HIS A 149 -10.92 5.63 11.12
CA HIS A 149 -9.64 5.04 10.79
C HIS A 149 -9.08 4.20 11.97
N ARG A 150 -8.25 3.20 11.67
CA ARG A 150 -7.64 2.33 12.68
C ARG A 150 -6.11 2.38 12.58
N PRO A 151 -5.43 3.28 13.33
CA PRO A 151 -3.98 3.46 13.23
C PRO A 151 -3.17 2.18 13.42
N VAL A 152 -3.54 1.35 14.39
CA VAL A 152 -2.83 0.08 14.64
C VAL A 152 -2.91 -0.85 13.42
N HIS A 153 -4.11 -1.03 12.84
CA HIS A 153 -4.29 -1.87 11.65
C HIS A 153 -3.58 -1.29 10.43
N ARG A 154 -3.61 0.03 10.27
CA ARG A 154 -2.88 0.73 9.22
C ARG A 154 -1.37 0.55 9.36
N GLY A 155 -0.83 0.70 10.57
CA GLY A 155 0.58 0.48 10.85
C GLY A 155 1.01 -0.97 10.58
N VAL A 156 0.20 -1.95 10.96
CA VAL A 156 0.41 -3.37 10.62
C VAL A 156 0.43 -3.57 9.11
N TRP A 157 -0.52 -2.98 8.37
CA TRP A 157 -0.55 -3.05 6.91
C TRP A 157 0.73 -2.45 6.29
N VAL A 158 1.22 -1.32 6.79
CA VAL A 158 2.50 -0.73 6.33
C VAL A 158 3.66 -1.68 6.62
N MET A 159 3.73 -2.27 7.82
CA MET A 159 4.77 -3.26 8.15
C MET A 159 4.75 -4.45 7.20
N GLU A 160 3.58 -5.01 6.89
CA GLU A 160 3.46 -6.20 6.07
C GLU A 160 3.67 -5.94 4.58
N SER A 161 3.14 -4.81 4.08
CA SER A 161 3.08 -4.50 2.65
C SER A 161 4.29 -3.70 2.17
N ILE A 162 4.87 -2.86 3.03
CA ILE A 162 6.01 -1.98 2.71
C ILE A 162 7.31 -2.48 3.32
N PHE A 163 7.30 -2.96 4.56
CA PHE A 163 8.53 -3.41 5.25
C PHE A 163 8.75 -4.92 5.28
N GLY A 164 7.80 -5.71 4.78
CA GLY A 164 7.89 -7.17 4.74
C GLY A 164 7.98 -7.83 6.13
N LYS A 165 7.46 -7.16 7.16
CA LYS A 165 7.50 -7.60 8.56
C LYS A 165 6.08 -7.84 9.07
N SER A 166 5.84 -9.01 9.65
CA SER A 166 4.57 -9.31 10.31
C SER A 166 4.74 -9.16 11.83
N PRO A 167 4.01 -8.23 12.47
CA PRO A 167 4.02 -8.13 13.93
C PRO A 167 3.35 -9.37 14.54
N PRO A 168 3.68 -9.73 15.81
CA PRO A 168 2.99 -10.80 16.51
C PRO A 168 1.50 -10.47 16.67
N PRO A 169 0.62 -11.48 16.79
CA PRO A 169 -0.79 -11.24 17.08
C PRO A 169 -0.95 -10.49 18.42
N PRO A 170 -2.01 -9.67 18.57
CA PRO A 170 -2.29 -9.02 19.84
C PRO A 170 -2.54 -10.08 20.94
N PRO A 171 -2.23 -9.77 22.21
CA PRO A 171 -2.57 -10.65 23.32
C PRO A 171 -4.09 -10.95 23.38
N ALA A 172 -4.47 -12.16 23.78
CA ALA A 172 -5.86 -12.62 23.70
C ALA A 172 -6.85 -11.85 24.61
N ASN A 173 -6.36 -11.19 25.65
CA ASN A 173 -7.18 -10.55 26.70
C ASN A 173 -6.97 -9.03 26.76
N VAL A 174 -6.78 -8.37 25.61
CA VAL A 174 -6.68 -6.91 25.55
C VAL A 174 -8.07 -6.30 25.47
N ASP A 175 -8.37 -5.40 26.41
CA ASP A 175 -9.63 -4.67 26.41
C ASP A 175 -9.77 -3.79 25.15
N PRO A 176 -10.97 -3.70 24.55
CA PRO A 176 -11.18 -2.85 23.40
C PRO A 176 -10.98 -1.37 23.76
N ILE A 177 -10.61 -0.56 22.78
CA ILE A 177 -10.58 0.90 22.95
C ILE A 177 -12.01 1.42 23.03
N GLU A 178 -12.38 1.89 24.22
CA GLU A 178 -13.72 2.39 24.53
C GLU A 178 -14.10 3.66 23.72
N PRO A 179 -15.38 3.83 23.39
CA PRO A 179 -15.92 5.10 22.90
C PRO A 179 -15.66 6.25 23.87
N ASN A 180 -15.77 7.49 23.39
CA ASN A 180 -15.63 8.65 24.28
C ASN A 180 -16.81 8.66 25.29
N PRO A 181 -16.54 8.83 26.60
CA PRO A 181 -17.60 9.01 27.58
C PRO A 181 -18.42 10.25 27.27
N VAL A 182 -19.73 10.21 27.54
CA VAL A 182 -20.65 11.31 27.21
C VAL A 182 -20.28 12.60 27.95
N ASP A 183 -19.83 12.47 29.20
CA ASP A 183 -19.55 13.61 30.09
C ASP A 183 -18.08 14.05 30.09
N SER A 184 -17.23 13.44 29.25
CA SER A 184 -15.80 13.77 29.13
C SER A 184 -15.52 14.58 27.87
N PRO A 185 -14.45 15.41 27.85
CA PRO A 185 -14.01 16.07 26.64
C PRO A 185 -13.77 15.07 25.50
N LYS A 186 -14.14 15.46 24.28
CA LYS A 186 -13.86 14.64 23.09
C LYS A 186 -12.35 14.39 22.95
N ALA A 187 -11.97 13.13 22.76
CA ALA A 187 -10.59 12.71 22.54
C ALA A 187 -10.45 11.99 21.19
N THR A 188 -9.30 12.21 20.53
CA THR A 188 -8.92 11.51 19.29
C THR A 188 -8.58 10.04 19.57
N ILE A 189 -8.58 9.21 18.54
CA ILE A 189 -8.08 7.84 18.66
C ILE A 189 -6.60 7.80 19.07
N ARG A 190 -5.78 8.78 18.68
CA ARG A 190 -4.39 8.91 19.16
C ARG A 190 -4.34 9.03 20.68
N MET A 191 -5.10 9.95 21.26
CA MET A 191 -5.14 10.16 22.71
C MET A 191 -5.58 8.89 23.44
N LYS A 192 -6.55 8.16 22.88
CA LYS A 192 -7.02 6.89 23.43
C LYS A 192 -5.99 5.78 23.33
N LEU A 193 -5.31 5.67 22.18
CA LEU A 193 -4.21 4.71 22.00
C LEU A 193 -3.09 4.99 22.99
N GLU A 194 -2.76 6.25 23.24
CA GLU A 194 -1.75 6.61 24.23
C GLU A 194 -2.16 6.20 25.65
N ALA A 195 -3.41 6.47 26.04
CA ALA A 195 -3.95 6.02 27.32
C ALA A 195 -4.02 4.48 27.44
N HIS A 196 -4.20 3.77 26.33
CA HIS A 196 -4.28 2.31 26.28
C HIS A 196 -2.92 1.62 26.45
N LYS A 197 -1.81 2.29 26.12
CA LYS A 197 -0.44 1.74 26.17
C LYS A 197 0.21 1.81 27.55
N HIS A 198 -0.55 1.57 28.62
CA HIS A 198 -0.01 1.62 29.99
C HIS A 198 0.89 0.42 30.32
N ASP A 199 0.69 -0.73 29.67
CA ASP A 199 1.50 -1.94 29.87
C ASP A 199 2.78 -1.88 29.03
N ALA A 200 3.93 -2.20 29.66
CA ALA A 200 5.24 -2.11 29.03
C ALA A 200 5.40 -3.04 27.81
N ASN A 201 4.74 -4.21 27.81
CA ASN A 201 4.76 -5.13 26.68
C ASN A 201 3.96 -4.58 25.50
N CYS A 202 2.81 -3.97 25.78
CA CYS A 202 2.01 -3.29 24.76
C CYS A 202 2.81 -2.12 24.14
N ALA A 203 3.40 -1.28 24.99
CA ALA A 203 4.20 -0.14 24.56
C ALA A 203 5.41 -0.55 23.69
N ALA A 204 6.03 -1.71 23.94
CA ALA A 204 7.16 -2.19 23.15
C ALA A 204 6.83 -2.46 21.68
N CYS A 205 5.69 -3.10 21.40
CA CYS A 205 5.24 -3.35 20.02
C CYS A 205 4.66 -2.08 19.40
N HIS A 206 3.82 -1.34 20.13
CA HIS A 206 3.16 -0.15 19.62
C HIS A 206 4.14 0.98 19.25
N ARG A 207 5.30 1.09 19.93
CA ARG A 207 6.38 2.02 19.52
C ARG A 207 6.84 1.81 18.06
N LYS A 208 6.67 0.61 17.50
CA LYS A 208 7.03 0.29 16.12
C LYS A 208 5.85 0.35 15.15
N ILE A 209 4.62 0.19 15.66
CA ILE A 209 3.41 0.07 14.84
C ILE A 209 2.67 1.41 14.73
N ASP A 210 2.38 2.06 15.86
CA ASP A 210 1.52 3.23 15.91
C ASP A 210 2.01 4.38 15.04
N PRO A 211 3.30 4.75 15.04
CA PRO A 211 3.78 5.86 14.20
C PRO A 211 3.47 5.64 12.71
N LEU A 212 3.54 4.40 12.23
CA LEU A 212 3.32 4.05 10.83
C LEU A 212 1.86 4.24 10.39
N GLY A 213 0.92 4.05 11.31
CA GLY A 213 -0.51 4.28 11.06
C GLY A 213 -0.96 5.70 11.32
N LEU A 214 -0.44 6.30 12.40
CA LEU A 214 -0.75 7.67 12.81
C LEU A 214 -0.16 8.73 11.88
N ALA A 215 0.85 8.40 11.07
CA ALA A 215 1.34 9.27 10.00
C ALA A 215 0.25 9.72 9.02
N PHE A 216 -0.86 8.99 8.95
CA PHE A 216 -2.01 9.26 8.09
C PHE A 216 -3.26 9.66 8.89
N ASP A 217 -3.11 10.15 10.13
CA ASP A 217 -4.23 10.58 10.97
C ASP A 217 -5.03 11.72 10.33
N ASN A 218 -4.42 12.51 9.44
CA ASN A 218 -5.13 13.48 8.61
C ASN A 218 -6.13 12.87 7.60
N PHE A 219 -6.24 11.55 7.50
CA PHE A 219 -7.22 10.88 6.65
C PHE A 219 -8.28 10.18 7.48
N ASP A 220 -9.55 10.40 7.14
CA ASP A 220 -10.69 9.72 7.77
C ASP A 220 -10.84 8.26 7.32
N ALA A 221 -11.95 7.61 7.72
CA ALA A 221 -12.20 6.20 7.44
C ALA A 221 -12.38 5.87 5.95
N ILE A 222 -12.65 6.86 5.10
CA ILE A 222 -12.81 6.71 3.65
C ILE A 222 -11.72 7.44 2.87
N GLY A 223 -10.66 7.89 3.56
CA GLY A 223 -9.50 8.54 2.96
C GLY A 223 -9.72 9.99 2.54
N ARG A 224 -10.68 10.70 3.14
CA ARG A 224 -10.81 12.17 2.98
C ARG A 224 -9.88 12.88 3.95
N TRP A 225 -9.33 14.01 3.50
CA TRP A 225 -8.51 14.86 4.33
C TRP A 225 -9.31 15.51 5.47
N ARG A 226 -8.68 15.65 6.64
CA ARG A 226 -9.23 16.32 7.82
C ARG A 226 -8.14 16.97 8.66
N THR A 227 -8.52 18.03 9.37
CA THR A 227 -7.69 18.73 10.36
C THR A 227 -8.21 18.56 11.79
N GLU A 228 -9.43 18.02 11.95
CA GLU A 228 -10.06 17.69 13.23
C GLU A 228 -10.67 16.28 13.19
N GLU A 229 -10.73 15.60 14.34
CA GLU A 229 -11.43 14.32 14.47
C GLU A 229 -12.89 14.53 14.81
N ILE A 230 -13.77 14.11 13.90
CA ILE A 230 -15.22 14.10 14.17
C ILE A 230 -15.50 13.04 15.23
N VAL A 231 -15.79 13.52 16.44
CA VAL A 231 -16.14 12.66 17.57
C VAL A 231 -17.62 12.87 17.90
N GLN A 232 -18.42 11.81 17.79
CA GLN A 232 -19.87 11.88 18.05
C GLN A 232 -20.24 12.04 19.54
N LYS A 233 -19.46 11.45 20.46
CA LYS A 233 -19.75 11.44 21.91
C LYS A 233 -18.70 12.21 22.70
N GLY A 234 -19.12 12.88 23.77
CA GLY A 234 -18.26 13.72 24.61
C GLY A 234 -18.61 15.19 24.48
N THR A 235 -18.04 16.00 25.36
CA THR A 235 -18.29 17.43 25.46
C THR A 235 -17.23 18.25 24.73
N GLY A 236 -17.59 19.46 24.29
CA GLY A 236 -16.68 20.40 23.62
C GLY A 236 -16.57 20.23 22.10
N ALA A 237 -15.62 20.97 21.52
CA ALA A 237 -15.31 20.95 20.09
C ALA A 237 -14.60 19.65 19.67
N ASN A 238 -14.61 19.35 18.38
CA ASN A 238 -13.81 18.25 17.84
C ASN A 238 -12.31 18.55 18.04
N PRO A 239 -11.51 17.60 18.55
CA PRO A 239 -10.09 17.81 18.76
C PRO A 239 -9.34 17.83 17.43
N LYS A 240 -8.25 18.62 17.36
CA LYS A 240 -7.35 18.63 16.20
C LYS A 240 -6.66 17.27 16.02
N VAL A 241 -6.43 16.90 14.78
CA VAL A 241 -5.61 15.72 14.46
C VAL A 241 -4.13 16.03 14.68
N ASP A 242 -3.37 14.99 15.01
CA ASP A 242 -1.93 15.05 15.10
C ASP A 242 -1.39 13.85 14.32
N ALA A 243 -0.81 14.12 13.14
CA ALA A 243 -0.19 13.08 12.32
C ALA A 243 1.32 13.01 12.51
N SER A 244 1.89 13.71 13.50
CA SER A 244 3.32 13.71 13.75
C SER A 244 3.78 12.43 14.47
N GLY A 245 5.05 12.07 14.32
CA GLY A 245 5.57 10.89 14.99
C GLY A 245 7.08 10.74 14.87
N VAL A 246 7.56 9.65 15.47
CA VAL A 246 8.98 9.29 15.50
C VAL A 246 9.12 7.84 15.04
N LEU A 247 9.97 7.61 14.05
CA LEU A 247 10.31 6.27 13.58
C LEU A 247 11.19 5.53 14.60
N PRO A 248 11.28 4.18 14.54
CA PRO A 248 12.13 3.41 15.44
C PRO A 248 13.63 3.78 15.42
N ASP A 249 14.09 4.41 14.33
CA ASP A 249 15.46 4.90 14.16
C ASP A 249 15.68 6.33 14.68
N GLY A 250 14.64 6.96 15.23
CA GLY A 250 14.67 8.31 15.82
C GLY A 250 14.33 9.45 14.86
N ARG A 251 14.15 9.20 13.55
CA ARG A 251 13.74 10.24 12.60
C ARG A 251 12.30 10.69 12.90
N THR A 252 12.05 11.99 12.83
CA THR A 252 10.75 12.60 13.11
C THR A 252 10.03 13.00 11.83
N PHE A 253 8.69 13.01 11.85
CA PHE A 253 7.85 13.55 10.79
C PHE A 253 6.68 14.33 11.39
N ALA A 254 6.23 15.38 10.71
CA ALA A 254 5.10 16.21 11.10
C ALA A 254 3.75 15.72 10.53
N GLY A 255 3.77 14.88 9.49
CA GLY A 255 2.57 14.37 8.85
C GLY A 255 2.85 13.46 7.65
N PRO A 256 1.83 13.18 6.82
CA PRO A 256 1.91 12.15 5.80
C PRO A 256 2.94 12.44 4.70
N LYS A 257 3.12 13.71 4.31
CA LYS A 257 4.10 14.11 3.29
C LYS A 257 5.53 13.80 3.73
N GLU A 258 5.95 14.30 4.89
CA GLU A 258 7.29 14.01 5.44
C GLU A 258 7.48 12.52 5.71
N PHE A 259 6.45 11.81 6.20
CA PHE A 259 6.53 10.38 6.41
C PHE A 259 6.82 9.61 5.12
N ARG A 260 6.11 9.91 4.02
CA ARG A 260 6.38 9.30 2.72
C ARG A 260 7.79 9.61 2.21
N GLN A 261 8.24 10.86 2.36
CA GLN A 261 9.61 11.25 2.00
C GLN A 261 10.67 10.45 2.78
N LEU A 262 10.43 10.18 4.08
CA LEU A 262 11.31 9.33 4.90
C LEU A 262 11.34 7.86 4.45
N LEU A 263 10.24 7.35 3.89
CA LEU A 263 10.19 6.02 3.29
C LEU A 263 10.91 6.00 1.95
N SER A 264 10.66 6.99 1.09
CA SER A 264 11.33 7.14 -0.21
C SER A 264 12.82 7.37 -0.09
N SER A 265 13.32 7.84 1.06
CA SER A 265 14.77 7.94 1.32
C SER A 265 15.45 6.59 1.59
N ASN A 266 14.69 5.49 1.74
CA ASN A 266 15.22 4.15 1.99
C ASN A 266 14.47 3.11 1.13
N VAL A 267 14.58 3.27 -0.19
CA VAL A 267 13.93 2.40 -1.17
C VAL A 267 14.42 0.96 -1.09
N ASP A 268 15.67 0.71 -0.65
CA ASP A 268 16.24 -0.65 -0.51
C ASP A 268 15.34 -1.58 0.31
N GLN A 269 14.87 -1.12 1.47
CA GLN A 269 14.00 -1.93 2.31
C GLN A 269 12.64 -2.24 1.63
N PHE A 270 12.14 -1.29 0.84
CA PHE A 270 10.93 -1.50 0.07
C PHE A 270 11.16 -2.43 -1.13
N ASN A 271 12.30 -2.32 -1.80
CA ASN A 271 12.75 -3.20 -2.87
C ASN A 271 12.81 -4.66 -2.42
N ASP A 272 13.46 -4.92 -1.28
CA ASP A 272 13.50 -6.26 -0.67
C ASP A 272 12.10 -6.83 -0.43
N THR A 273 11.19 -5.99 0.06
CA THR A 273 9.82 -6.38 0.34
C THR A 273 9.06 -6.67 -0.94
N PHE A 274 9.17 -5.79 -1.93
CA PHE A 274 8.52 -5.93 -3.24
C PHE A 274 8.96 -7.22 -3.92
N ILE A 275 10.26 -7.50 -3.98
CA ILE A 275 10.82 -8.72 -4.58
C ILE A 275 10.29 -9.97 -3.84
N LYS A 276 10.25 -9.97 -2.51
CA LYS A 276 9.67 -11.10 -1.74
C LYS A 276 8.19 -11.31 -2.02
N LYS A 277 7.40 -10.23 -2.15
CA LYS A 277 5.98 -10.30 -2.48
C LYS A 277 5.78 -10.82 -3.90
N LEU A 278 6.57 -10.33 -4.85
CA LEU A 278 6.61 -10.81 -6.23
C LEU A 278 6.96 -12.30 -6.29
N ALA A 279 8.03 -12.72 -5.62
CA ALA A 279 8.48 -14.11 -5.58
C ALA A 279 7.41 -15.03 -4.98
N THR A 280 6.76 -14.60 -3.90
CA THR A 280 5.66 -15.36 -3.28
C THR A 280 4.48 -15.52 -4.25
N TYR A 281 4.11 -14.45 -4.96
CA TYR A 281 3.03 -14.45 -5.95
C TYR A 281 3.34 -15.36 -7.15
N THR A 282 4.53 -15.21 -7.74
CA THR A 282 4.92 -15.93 -8.97
C THR A 282 5.22 -17.39 -8.71
N LEU A 283 5.95 -17.71 -7.63
CA LEU A 283 6.36 -19.08 -7.31
C LEU A 283 5.28 -19.86 -6.54
N ARG A 284 4.28 -19.16 -5.99
CA ARG A 284 3.17 -19.71 -5.19
C ARG A 284 3.63 -20.50 -3.97
N ARG A 285 4.72 -20.06 -3.34
CA ARG A 285 5.23 -20.58 -2.07
C ARG A 285 5.87 -19.46 -1.26
N THR A 286 5.98 -19.66 0.05
CA THR A 286 6.72 -18.74 0.92
C THR A 286 8.21 -18.81 0.64
N MET A 287 8.89 -17.66 0.72
CA MET A 287 10.34 -17.58 0.64
C MET A 287 10.98 -18.09 1.93
N THR A 288 12.06 -18.85 1.79
CA THR A 288 12.78 -19.50 2.87
C THR A 288 14.20 -18.95 2.98
N VAL A 289 14.99 -19.47 3.94
CA VAL A 289 16.39 -19.07 4.08
C VAL A 289 17.20 -19.45 2.85
N ASP A 290 16.85 -20.54 2.17
CA ASP A 290 17.56 -21.04 0.98
C ASP A 290 17.40 -20.12 -0.24
N ASP A 291 16.39 -19.24 -0.24
CA ASP A 291 16.13 -18.28 -1.32
C ASP A 291 16.88 -16.96 -1.13
N ARG A 292 17.56 -16.77 0.01
CA ARG A 292 18.13 -15.48 0.41
C ARG A 292 19.14 -14.94 -0.59
N GLU A 293 20.10 -15.76 -1.00
CA GLU A 293 21.17 -15.33 -1.92
C GLU A 293 20.60 -14.90 -3.27
N ASP A 294 19.59 -15.62 -3.80
CA ASP A 294 18.97 -15.22 -5.07
C ASP A 294 18.16 -13.92 -4.92
N LEU A 295 17.44 -13.74 -3.81
CA LEU A 295 16.66 -12.52 -3.55
C LEU A 295 17.58 -11.31 -3.40
N GLU A 296 18.72 -11.46 -2.72
CA GLU A 296 19.75 -10.42 -2.57
C GLU A 296 20.38 -10.07 -3.92
N ALA A 297 20.64 -11.06 -4.78
CA ALA A 297 21.14 -10.81 -6.14
C ALA A 297 20.13 -10.01 -6.98
N ILE A 298 18.84 -10.36 -6.93
CA ILE A 298 17.78 -9.62 -7.64
C ILE A 298 17.66 -8.19 -7.09
N ALA A 299 17.77 -8.02 -5.76
CA ALA A 299 17.72 -6.71 -5.12
C ALA A 299 18.87 -5.80 -5.57
N ALA A 300 20.10 -6.34 -5.65
CA ALA A 300 21.27 -5.61 -6.11
C ALA A 300 21.13 -5.15 -7.57
N GLU A 301 20.65 -6.01 -8.47
CA GLU A 301 20.40 -5.64 -9.88
C GLU A 301 19.25 -4.63 -10.02
N SER A 302 18.21 -4.74 -9.19
CA SER A 302 17.15 -3.74 -9.15
C SER A 302 17.69 -2.38 -8.70
N GLN A 303 18.57 -2.34 -7.69
CA GLN A 303 19.24 -1.12 -7.27
C GLN A 303 20.11 -0.53 -8.39
N ALA A 304 20.88 -1.37 -9.10
CA ALA A 304 21.72 -0.95 -10.22
C ALA A 304 20.92 -0.36 -11.39
N SER A 305 19.63 -0.72 -11.49
CA SER A 305 18.68 -0.22 -12.49
C SER A 305 17.73 0.85 -11.94
N ASP A 306 18.09 1.59 -10.88
CA ASP A 306 17.28 2.69 -10.31
C ASP A 306 15.88 2.24 -9.84
N TYR A 307 15.76 0.98 -9.42
CA TYR A 307 14.55 0.32 -8.95
C TYR A 307 13.40 0.35 -9.95
N ARG A 308 13.71 0.38 -11.25
CA ARG A 308 12.75 0.44 -12.34
C ARG A 308 11.92 -0.85 -12.38
N VAL A 309 10.60 -0.72 -12.32
CA VAL A 309 9.71 -1.86 -12.05
C VAL A 309 9.74 -2.90 -13.16
N ARG A 310 9.79 -2.51 -14.44
CA ARG A 310 9.89 -3.46 -15.55
C ARG A 310 11.23 -4.20 -15.51
N ASP A 311 12.31 -3.47 -15.25
CA ASP A 311 13.67 -4.03 -15.22
C ASP A 311 13.83 -4.99 -14.04
N LEU A 312 13.21 -4.70 -12.89
CA LEU A 312 13.10 -5.61 -11.75
C LEU A 312 12.33 -6.89 -12.13
N LEU A 313 11.18 -6.78 -12.80
CA LEU A 313 10.42 -7.96 -13.25
C LEU A 313 11.23 -8.82 -14.24
N GLU A 314 11.93 -8.20 -15.17
CA GLU A 314 12.82 -8.88 -16.11
C GLU A 314 13.92 -9.63 -15.33
N THR A 315 14.61 -8.93 -14.44
CA THR A 315 15.67 -9.48 -13.57
C THR A 315 15.14 -10.68 -12.78
N PHE A 316 13.96 -10.56 -12.19
CA PHE A 316 13.32 -11.64 -11.45
C PHE A 316 13.05 -12.86 -12.35
N VAL A 317 12.48 -12.66 -13.55
CA VAL A 317 12.19 -13.76 -14.48
C VAL A 317 13.47 -14.43 -14.99
N LEU A 318 14.55 -13.67 -15.20
CA LEU A 318 15.84 -14.18 -15.65
C LEU A 318 16.69 -14.80 -14.53
N SER A 319 16.28 -14.64 -13.28
CA SER A 319 17.00 -15.13 -12.11
C SER A 319 16.98 -16.65 -11.98
N ASP A 320 17.98 -17.19 -11.26
CA ASP A 320 18.03 -18.61 -10.94
C ASP A 320 16.86 -19.01 -10.02
N LEU A 321 16.39 -18.10 -9.15
CA LEU A 321 15.22 -18.32 -8.30
C LEU A 321 13.97 -18.70 -9.10
N PHE A 322 13.72 -18.01 -10.23
CA PHE A 322 12.61 -18.32 -11.11
C PHE A 322 12.80 -19.66 -11.84
N GLN A 323 14.05 -20.00 -12.17
CA GLN A 323 14.41 -21.19 -12.94
C GLN A 323 14.61 -22.47 -12.11
N LYS A 324 14.67 -22.37 -10.77
CA LYS A 324 14.83 -23.50 -9.82
C LYS A 324 13.62 -24.47 -9.76
N ARG A 325 12.77 -24.52 -10.79
CA ARG A 325 11.68 -25.50 -10.97
C ARG A 325 12.05 -26.66 -11.87
#